data_AF-E1Z6J5-F1
#
_entry.id   AF-E1Z6J5-F1
#
_cell.length_a   1.000
_cell.length_b   1.000
_cell.length_c   1.000
_cell.angle_alpha   90.00
_cell.angle_beta   90.00
_cell.angle_gamma   90.00
#
_symmetry.space_group_name_H-M   'P 1'
#
loop_
_entity.id
_entity.type
_entity.pdbx_description
1 polymer ?
#
loop_
_entity_poly.entity_id
_entity_poly.type
_entity_poly.pdbx_seq_one_letter_code
_entity_poly.pdbx_strand_id
1 'polypeptide(L)'
;MPAASRTDRPLGRQRPVCFHDNGINPKTGKKQCKVCLEDPAGQFPVYISAAGKCTRCTTASDGCISCNSKGQCNDCNWGLFLTPKRQCAPCSADGSCKQCLTQTTCLRCNDGWYLNAATKKCVPCKGGKGCGRCDKMGTCQVCKEGFLFKSATKTCDACKDPLCAVCTPTTGKCTKCIDGSDFRIPVDIWQDSKGVCRSCSVTGGPSCKVCNHSTGKCRQCWDNFGLSGVKCKTCKDSHCFQCNGDTAICKQCFNGFRLIKGACLE
;
A
#
# COMPACT_ATOMS: atom_id res chain seq x y z
N MET A 1 -39.06 -20.87 9.83
CA MET A 1 -37.94 -20.64 10.77
C MET A 1 -36.64 -21.03 10.06
N PRO A 2 -35.54 -20.27 10.20
CA PRO A 2 -35.20 -19.23 9.23
C PRO A 2 -33.86 -19.46 8.50
N ALA A 3 -33.71 -18.86 7.31
CA ALA A 3 -32.45 -18.27 6.84
C ALA A 3 -32.77 -17.32 5.69
N ALA A 4 -33.05 -16.05 6.04
CA ALA A 4 -33.23 -14.99 5.05
C ALA A 4 -31.88 -14.67 4.40
N SER A 5 -31.88 -14.80 3.08
CA SER A 5 -30.78 -14.55 2.17
C SER A 5 -30.28 -13.10 2.26
N ARG A 6 -28.95 -12.94 2.23
CA ARG A 6 -28.27 -11.65 2.20
C ARG A 6 -28.53 -10.99 0.84
N THR A 7 -29.34 -9.95 0.83
CA THR A 7 -29.40 -9.02 -0.29
C THR A 7 -28.15 -8.15 -0.29
N ASP A 8 -27.43 -8.18 -1.41
CA ASP A 8 -26.43 -7.19 -1.79
C ASP A 8 -26.97 -5.77 -1.58
N ARG A 9 -26.33 -5.03 -0.66
CA ARG A 9 -26.46 -3.58 -0.57
C ARG A 9 -25.30 -2.96 -1.35
N PRO A 10 -25.54 -1.85 -2.07
CA PRO A 10 -24.49 -1.14 -2.80
C PRO A 10 -23.36 -0.71 -1.85
N LEU A 11 -22.14 -0.53 -2.39
CA LEU A 11 -20.90 -0.10 -1.72
C LEU A 11 -21.02 1.29 -1.06
N GLY A 12 -21.88 1.39 -0.05
CA GLY A 12 -22.20 2.59 0.70
C GLY A 12 -22.38 2.22 2.17
N ARG A 13 -21.40 2.64 2.99
CA ARG A 13 -21.43 2.65 4.48
C ARG A 13 -21.79 1.29 5.12
N GLN A 14 -20.85 0.34 5.11
CA GLN A 14 -20.94 -0.81 6.01
C GLN A 14 -20.77 -0.37 7.47
N ARG A 15 -21.59 -0.91 8.38
CA ARG A 15 -21.56 -0.56 9.81
C ARG A 15 -20.55 -1.45 10.56
N PRO A 16 -19.89 -0.96 11.62
CA PRO A 16 -19.04 -1.77 12.49
C PRO A 16 -19.74 -3.05 12.96
N VAL A 17 -19.01 -4.16 13.04
CA VAL A 17 -19.56 -5.46 13.43
C VAL A 17 -19.27 -5.74 14.91
N CYS A 18 -20.30 -6.19 15.63
CA CYS A 18 -20.21 -6.68 17.00
C CYS A 18 -19.92 -8.18 17.01
N PHE A 19 -18.90 -8.61 17.74
CA PHE A 19 -18.67 -10.01 18.07
C PHE A 19 -18.99 -10.22 19.56
N HIS A 20 -19.92 -11.14 19.84
CA HIS A 20 -20.53 -11.43 21.15
C HIS A 20 -21.55 -10.37 21.68
N ASP A 21 -22.81 -10.50 21.27
CA ASP A 21 -23.99 -9.76 21.79
C ASP A 21 -24.54 -10.29 23.13
N ASN A 22 -23.77 -11.12 23.83
CA ASN A 22 -24.19 -11.75 25.10
C ASN A 22 -23.80 -10.93 26.34
N GLY A 23 -23.22 -9.74 26.18
CA GLY A 23 -23.02 -8.83 27.29
C GLY A 23 -24.35 -8.21 27.71
N ILE A 24 -24.67 -8.20 29.00
CA ILE A 24 -25.79 -7.42 29.55
C ILE A 24 -25.20 -6.22 30.29
N ASN A 25 -25.69 -5.02 29.98
CA ASN A 25 -25.30 -3.81 30.70
C ASN A 25 -25.91 -3.86 32.11
N PRO A 26 -25.12 -3.90 33.20
CA PRO A 26 -25.62 -4.11 34.56
C PRO A 26 -26.48 -2.94 35.08
N LYS A 27 -26.41 -1.76 34.46
CA LYS A 27 -27.23 -0.60 34.82
C LYS A 27 -28.55 -0.52 34.07
N THR A 28 -28.66 -1.13 32.89
CA THR A 28 -29.84 -0.98 32.01
C THR A 28 -30.51 -2.29 31.63
N GLY A 29 -29.91 -3.44 31.91
CA GLY A 29 -30.42 -4.76 31.56
C GLY A 29 -30.42 -5.07 30.06
N LYS A 30 -29.90 -4.18 29.20
CA LYS A 30 -29.92 -4.32 27.75
C LYS A 30 -28.70 -5.08 27.24
N LYS A 31 -28.87 -5.80 26.12
CA LYS A 31 -27.76 -6.41 25.38
C LYS A 31 -26.78 -5.32 24.93
N GLN A 32 -25.49 -5.59 25.13
CA GLN A 32 -24.39 -4.73 24.75
C GLN A 32 -23.27 -5.56 24.11
N CYS A 33 -22.59 -4.92 23.18
CA CYS A 33 -21.45 -5.46 22.48
C CYS A 33 -20.24 -5.56 23.40
N LYS A 34 -19.55 -6.71 23.41
CA LYS A 34 -18.29 -6.90 24.15
C LYS A 34 -17.05 -6.60 23.31
N VAL A 35 -17.08 -6.90 22.02
CA VAL A 35 -15.94 -6.72 21.11
C VAL A 35 -16.41 -6.10 19.80
N CYS A 36 -15.74 -5.03 19.38
CA CYS A 36 -15.91 -4.44 18.05
C CYS A 36 -14.78 -4.89 17.14
N LEU A 37 -15.13 -5.34 15.93
CA LEU A 37 -14.18 -5.53 14.86
C LEU A 37 -14.20 -4.30 13.94
N GLU A 38 -13.02 -3.96 13.43
CA GLU A 38 -12.89 -2.98 12.36
C GLU A 38 -13.71 -3.43 11.14
N ASP A 39 -14.14 -2.48 10.33
CA ASP A 39 -14.79 -2.76 9.05
C ASP A 39 -13.88 -3.71 8.23
N PRO A 40 -14.39 -4.72 7.51
CA PRO A 40 -13.55 -5.57 6.65
C PRO A 40 -12.70 -4.78 5.62
N ALA A 41 -13.05 -3.52 5.34
CA ALA A 41 -12.21 -2.61 4.57
C ALA A 41 -11.02 -1.99 5.34
N GLY A 42 -10.94 -2.15 6.67
CA GLY A 42 -9.88 -1.61 7.53
C GLY A 42 -9.78 -0.08 7.55
N GLN A 43 -10.82 0.62 7.09
CA GLN A 43 -10.70 2.04 6.74
C GLN A 43 -10.82 3.00 7.93
N PHE A 44 -11.45 2.59 9.05
CA PHE A 44 -11.74 3.49 10.16
C PHE A 44 -11.72 2.77 11.51
N PRO A 45 -11.12 3.37 12.56
CA PRO A 45 -11.21 2.83 13.91
C PRO A 45 -12.64 2.88 14.49
N VAL A 46 -12.92 1.94 15.39
CA VAL A 46 -14.23 1.73 16.01
C VAL A 46 -14.13 1.64 17.53
N TYR A 47 -15.21 1.97 18.23
CA TYR A 47 -15.30 1.90 19.69
C TYR A 47 -16.69 1.44 20.16
N ILE A 48 -16.79 0.97 21.40
CA ILE A 48 -18.06 0.66 22.06
C ILE A 48 -18.58 1.92 22.75
N SER A 49 -19.71 2.45 22.26
CA SER A 49 -20.37 3.62 22.86
C SER A 49 -20.97 3.32 24.23
N ALA A 50 -21.31 4.36 25.00
CA ALA A 50 -22.04 4.20 26.26
C ALA A 50 -23.36 3.42 26.13
N ALA A 51 -23.96 3.40 24.93
CA ALA A 51 -25.13 2.60 24.59
C ALA A 51 -24.82 1.12 24.29
N GLY A 52 -23.57 0.69 24.43
CA GLY A 52 -23.14 -0.69 24.16
C GLY A 52 -23.09 -1.05 22.68
N LYS A 53 -23.02 -0.07 21.78
CA LYS A 53 -23.00 -0.27 20.31
C LYS A 53 -21.65 0.08 19.72
N CYS A 54 -21.15 -0.75 18.80
CA CYS A 54 -19.99 -0.42 17.97
C CYS A 54 -20.30 0.78 17.07
N THR A 55 -19.47 1.80 17.20
CA THR A 55 -19.61 3.07 16.50
C THR A 55 -18.26 3.46 15.92
N ARG A 56 -18.24 4.07 14.73
CA ARG A 56 -17.02 4.62 14.14
C ARG A 56 -16.57 5.84 14.95
N CYS A 57 -15.27 6.05 15.08
CA CYS A 57 -14.76 7.27 15.68
C CYS A 57 -15.24 8.49 14.86
N THR A 58 -15.73 9.54 15.54
CA THR A 58 -16.26 10.73 14.86
C THR A 58 -15.18 11.54 14.14
N THR A 59 -13.92 11.38 14.54
CA THR A 59 -12.72 11.99 13.95
C THR A 59 -11.98 11.04 12.99
N ALA A 60 -12.59 9.90 12.62
CA ALA A 60 -11.95 8.89 11.78
C ALA A 60 -11.63 9.40 10.36
N SER A 61 -12.29 10.47 9.89
CA SER A 61 -12.00 11.10 8.60
C SER A 61 -10.64 11.81 8.55
N ASP A 62 -10.04 12.13 9.71
CA ASP A 62 -8.89 13.04 9.78
C ASP A 62 -7.58 12.30 10.12
N GLY A 63 -7.52 10.98 9.84
CA GLY A 63 -6.34 10.16 10.12
C GLY A 63 -6.20 9.72 11.59
N CYS A 64 -7.31 9.65 12.33
CA CYS A 64 -7.36 9.02 13.65
C CYS A 64 -7.29 7.50 13.52
N ILE A 65 -6.47 6.83 14.35
CA ILE A 65 -6.29 5.37 14.34
C ILE A 65 -6.87 4.67 15.57
N SER A 66 -7.27 5.40 16.61
CA SER A 66 -7.96 4.85 17.79
C SER A 66 -8.79 5.94 18.48
N CYS A 67 -9.88 5.61 19.16
CA CYS A 67 -10.67 6.59 19.91
C CYS A 67 -11.22 6.04 21.23
N ASN A 68 -11.67 6.96 22.09
CA ASN A 68 -12.28 6.63 23.37
C ASN A 68 -13.77 6.24 23.23
N SER A 69 -14.40 5.91 24.36
CA SER A 69 -15.83 5.54 24.46
C SER A 69 -16.84 6.65 24.10
N LYS A 70 -16.36 7.85 23.75
CA LYS A 70 -17.15 8.98 23.23
C LYS A 70 -16.85 9.28 21.76
N GLY A 71 -16.01 8.49 21.11
CA GLY A 71 -15.61 8.67 19.70
C GLY A 71 -14.51 9.70 19.47
N GLN A 72 -13.89 10.22 20.52
CA GLN A 72 -12.81 11.21 20.43
C GLN A 72 -11.45 10.54 20.29
N CYS A 73 -10.60 11.05 19.40
CA CYS A 73 -9.35 10.41 19.03
C CYS A 73 -8.39 10.23 20.22
N ASN A 74 -7.74 9.07 20.31
CA ASN A 74 -6.66 8.75 21.25
C ASN A 74 -5.31 8.83 20.54
N ASP A 75 -5.23 8.23 19.35
CA ASP A 75 -3.99 8.13 18.59
C ASP A 75 -4.21 8.54 17.13
N CYS A 76 -3.25 9.26 16.58
CA CYS A 76 -3.26 9.72 15.20
C CYS A 76 -2.27 8.91 14.35
N ASN A 77 -2.55 8.81 13.06
CA ASN A 77 -1.65 8.21 12.10
C ASN A 77 -0.33 9.02 12.00
N TRP A 78 0.70 8.40 11.43
CA TRP A 78 1.98 9.06 11.17
C TRP A 78 1.81 10.35 10.35
N GLY A 79 2.62 11.35 10.64
CA GLY A 79 2.52 12.69 10.05
C GLY A 79 1.46 13.58 10.70
N LEU A 80 0.72 13.09 11.70
CA LEU A 80 -0.28 13.82 12.46
C LEU A 80 0.04 13.81 13.97
N PHE A 81 -0.50 14.76 14.72
CA PHE A 81 -0.51 14.76 16.19
C PHE A 81 -1.89 15.00 16.76
N LEU A 82 -2.08 14.56 18.01
CA LEU A 82 -3.32 14.75 18.74
C LEU A 82 -3.39 16.16 19.32
N THR A 83 -4.39 16.93 18.91
CA THR A 83 -4.67 18.25 19.46
C THR A 83 -5.41 18.15 20.81
N PRO A 84 -5.42 19.22 21.64
CA PRO A 84 -6.20 19.25 22.87
C PRO A 84 -7.71 19.02 22.67
N LYS A 85 -8.24 19.31 21.47
CA LYS A 85 -9.63 19.02 21.07
C LYS A 85 -9.85 17.55 20.68
N ARG A 86 -8.84 16.69 20.84
CA ARG A 86 -8.86 15.26 20.53
C ARG A 86 -9.13 14.98 19.04
N GLN A 87 -8.57 15.83 18.20
CA GLN A 87 -8.57 15.76 16.75
C GLN A 87 -7.14 15.61 16.23
N CYS A 88 -6.97 14.96 15.10
CA CYS A 88 -5.66 14.80 14.46
C CYS A 88 -5.37 15.98 13.54
N ALA A 89 -4.21 16.59 13.69
CA ALA A 89 -3.75 17.70 12.86
C ALA A 89 -2.36 17.40 12.28
N PRO A 90 -2.03 17.92 11.10
CA PRO A 90 -0.74 17.65 10.46
C PRO A 90 0.43 18.18 11.26
N CYS A 91 1.50 17.39 11.31
CA CYS A 91 2.74 17.71 12.02
C CYS A 91 3.50 18.89 11.42
N SER A 92 3.43 19.05 10.10
CA SER A 92 4.01 20.19 9.41
C SER A 92 3.24 20.43 8.11
N ALA A 93 3.19 21.69 7.66
CA ALA A 93 2.50 22.04 6.43
C ALA A 93 3.19 21.46 5.17
N ASP A 94 4.50 21.23 5.26
CA ASP A 94 5.36 20.72 4.18
C ASP A 94 5.51 19.19 4.18
N GLY A 95 4.93 18.49 5.16
CA GLY A 95 5.07 17.05 5.32
C GLY A 95 6.49 16.57 5.63
N SER A 96 7.41 17.46 6.03
CA SER A 96 8.79 17.09 6.40
C SER A 96 8.86 16.27 7.70
N CYS A 97 7.89 16.46 8.60
CA CYS A 97 7.86 15.81 9.91
C CYS A 97 7.01 14.54 9.92
N LYS A 98 7.61 13.42 10.33
CA LYS A 98 6.97 12.11 10.43
C LYS A 98 6.24 11.90 11.77
N GLN A 99 6.81 12.43 12.86
CA GLN A 99 6.22 12.37 14.19
C GLN A 99 6.54 13.66 14.93
N CYS A 100 5.53 14.26 15.56
CA CYS A 100 5.66 15.55 16.23
C CYS A 100 4.91 15.55 17.57
N LEU A 101 5.31 16.48 18.44
CA LEU A 101 4.57 16.80 19.65
C LEU A 101 3.51 17.88 19.38
N THR A 102 3.87 18.85 18.54
CA THR A 102 3.01 19.95 18.08
C THR A 102 3.31 20.25 16.62
N GLN A 103 2.49 21.10 15.99
CA GLN A 103 2.72 21.58 14.62
C GLN A 103 4.08 22.29 14.41
N THR A 104 4.75 22.73 15.48
CA THR A 104 6.05 23.40 15.41
C THR A 104 7.19 22.58 16.01
N THR A 105 6.89 21.47 16.69
CA THR A 105 7.88 20.65 17.41
C THR A 105 7.89 19.24 16.85
N CYS A 106 8.83 18.97 15.96
CA CYS A 106 9.05 17.66 15.40
C CYS A 106 9.95 16.79 16.30
N LEU A 107 9.61 15.51 16.39
CA LEU A 107 10.37 14.47 17.11
C LEU A 107 11.11 13.55 16.15
N ARG A 108 10.54 13.29 14.96
CA ARG A 108 11.13 12.44 13.93
C ARG A 108 10.78 12.96 12.54
N CYS A 109 11.78 13.08 11.68
CA CYS A 109 11.61 13.53 10.30
C CYS A 109 11.31 12.38 9.34
N ASN A 110 10.73 12.72 8.19
CA ASN A 110 10.60 11.81 7.06
C ASN A 110 11.95 11.55 6.39
N ASP A 111 12.02 10.47 5.60
CA ASP A 111 13.24 10.11 4.87
C ASP A 111 13.66 11.25 3.92
N GLY A 112 14.97 11.50 3.84
CA GLY A 112 15.55 12.64 3.14
C GLY A 112 15.60 13.94 3.96
N TRP A 113 15.23 13.89 5.23
CA TRP A 113 15.30 15.01 6.17
C TRP A 113 15.99 14.59 7.48
N TYR A 114 16.60 15.55 8.17
CA TYR A 114 17.15 15.35 9.52
C TYR A 114 16.55 16.35 10.50
N LEU A 115 16.49 15.96 11.77
CA LEU A 115 15.98 16.81 12.84
C LEU A 115 17.05 17.81 13.28
N ASN A 116 16.78 19.09 13.13
CA ASN A 116 17.60 20.13 13.74
C ASN A 116 17.30 20.21 15.23
N ALA A 117 18.30 19.90 16.07
CA ALA A 117 18.12 19.78 17.52
C ALA A 117 17.74 21.10 18.20
N ALA A 118 18.16 22.25 17.63
CA ALA A 118 17.91 23.58 18.17
C ALA A 118 16.51 24.09 17.82
N THR A 119 16.11 23.96 16.55
CA THR A 119 14.81 24.48 16.09
C THR A 119 13.66 23.48 16.27
N LYS A 120 13.96 22.20 16.53
CA LYS A 120 13.00 21.08 16.51
C LYS A 120 12.24 20.95 15.18
N LYS A 121 12.83 21.44 14.09
CA LYS A 121 12.27 21.33 12.73
C LYS A 121 13.09 20.37 11.89
N CYS A 122 12.45 19.83 10.86
CA CYS A 122 13.11 19.00 9.87
C CYS A 122 13.76 19.86 8.79
N VAL A 123 14.99 19.52 8.44
CA VAL A 123 15.78 20.21 7.40
C VAL A 123 16.17 19.17 6.36
N PRO A 124 16.11 19.49 5.04
CA PRO A 124 16.43 18.52 4.01
C PRO A 124 17.91 18.11 4.08
N CYS A 125 18.19 16.86 3.74
CA CYS A 125 19.55 16.36 3.61
C CYS A 125 20.30 17.11 2.50
N LYS A 126 21.61 17.36 2.70
CA LYS A 126 22.46 18.08 1.74
C LYS A 126 22.85 17.24 0.52
N GLY A 127 22.71 15.91 0.58
CA GLY A 127 23.12 14.98 -0.49
C GLY A 127 22.20 14.93 -1.72
N GLY A 128 21.31 15.91 -1.89
CA GLY A 128 20.36 15.99 -3.00
C GLY A 128 19.10 15.14 -2.80
N LYS A 129 18.17 15.21 -3.78
CA LYS A 129 16.85 14.53 -3.73
C LYS A 129 16.95 13.01 -3.57
N GLY A 130 18.05 12.42 -4.03
CA GLY A 130 18.35 11.00 -3.92
C GLY A 130 18.79 10.54 -2.53
N CYS A 131 19.07 11.45 -1.60
CA CYS A 131 19.44 11.07 -0.24
C CYS A 131 18.21 10.58 0.55
N GLY A 132 18.26 9.35 1.06
CA GLY A 132 17.21 8.75 1.88
C GLY A 132 17.43 8.97 3.37
N ARG A 133 18.69 9.02 3.81
CA ARG A 133 19.04 9.27 5.21
C ARG A 133 20.36 10.04 5.30
N CYS A 134 20.37 11.05 6.16
CA CYS A 134 21.58 11.80 6.51
C CYS A 134 21.83 11.79 8.01
N ASP A 135 23.03 12.22 8.40
CA ASP A 135 23.39 12.45 9.80
C ASP A 135 22.73 13.73 10.36
N LYS A 136 23.06 14.07 11.61
CA LYS A 136 22.54 15.25 12.32
C LYS A 136 23.03 16.59 11.73
N MET A 137 23.99 16.56 10.81
CA MET A 137 24.54 17.74 10.12
C MET A 137 24.07 17.84 8.66
N GLY A 138 23.21 16.90 8.23
CA GLY A 138 22.66 16.82 6.88
C GLY A 138 23.55 16.08 5.87
N THR A 139 24.67 15.49 6.29
CA THR A 139 25.56 14.72 5.38
C THR A 139 24.90 13.40 5.02
N CYS A 140 24.78 13.10 3.73
CA CYS A 140 24.11 11.88 3.31
C CYS A 140 24.89 10.62 3.72
N GLN A 141 24.16 9.64 4.24
CA GLN A 141 24.68 8.36 4.69
C GLN A 141 24.10 7.19 3.89
N VAL A 142 22.87 7.34 3.40
CA VAL A 142 22.16 6.30 2.63
C VAL A 142 21.37 6.95 1.50
N CYS A 143 21.53 6.43 0.30
CA CYS A 143 20.75 6.82 -0.87
C CYS A 143 19.43 6.05 -0.94
N LYS A 144 18.44 6.67 -1.57
CA LYS A 144 17.18 6.02 -1.93
C LYS A 144 17.45 4.93 -2.98
N GLU A 145 16.52 3.99 -3.09
CA GLU A 145 16.52 3.03 -4.19
C GLU A 145 16.61 3.75 -5.55
N GLY A 146 17.41 3.20 -6.47
CA GLY A 146 17.70 3.79 -7.78
C GLY A 146 18.74 4.91 -7.74
N PHE A 147 19.41 5.14 -6.60
CA PHE A 147 20.49 6.10 -6.47
C PHE A 147 21.77 5.44 -5.94
N LEU A 148 22.92 5.86 -6.49
CA LEU A 148 24.24 5.44 -6.05
C LEU A 148 24.89 6.49 -5.14
N PHE A 149 25.57 6.03 -4.10
CA PHE A 149 26.28 6.90 -3.18
C PHE A 149 27.66 7.29 -3.71
N LYS A 150 27.89 8.60 -3.86
CA LYS A 150 29.19 9.16 -4.23
C LYS A 150 29.97 9.54 -2.98
N SER A 151 30.86 8.65 -2.53
CA SER A 151 31.63 8.83 -1.30
C SER A 151 32.48 10.10 -1.25
N ALA A 152 32.96 10.59 -2.41
CA ALA A 152 33.78 11.80 -2.51
C ALA A 152 32.99 13.08 -2.22
N THR A 153 31.76 13.17 -2.72
CA THR A 153 30.89 14.35 -2.59
C THR A 153 29.84 14.20 -1.47
N LYS A 154 29.67 12.99 -0.93
CA LYS A 154 28.59 12.62 -0.01
C LYS A 154 27.19 12.90 -0.59
N THR A 155 27.04 12.72 -1.90
CA THR A 155 25.78 12.91 -2.64
C THR A 155 25.24 11.59 -3.19
N CYS A 156 23.98 11.62 -3.60
CA CYS A 156 23.29 10.50 -4.24
C CYS A 156 22.90 10.85 -5.67
N ASP A 157 23.44 10.11 -6.63
CA ASP A 157 23.18 10.33 -8.05
C ASP A 157 22.31 9.19 -8.59
N ALA A 158 21.39 9.50 -9.50
CA ALA A 158 20.50 8.49 -10.06
C ALA A 158 21.30 7.44 -10.85
N CYS A 159 20.87 6.18 -10.76
CA CYS A 159 21.35 5.13 -11.64
C CYS A 159 21.00 5.49 -13.10
N LYS A 160 21.88 5.11 -14.04
CA LYS A 160 21.68 5.40 -15.47
C LYS A 160 20.46 4.68 -16.04
N ASP A 161 20.22 3.46 -15.58
CA ASP A 161 19.03 2.67 -15.91
C ASP A 161 17.89 3.05 -14.94
N PRO A 162 16.78 3.62 -15.43
CA PRO A 162 15.67 4.04 -14.57
C PRO A 162 14.90 2.88 -13.94
N LEU A 163 15.07 1.65 -14.44
CA LEU A 163 14.47 0.44 -13.89
C LEU A 163 15.40 -0.28 -12.89
N CYS A 164 16.52 0.36 -12.55
CA CYS A 164 17.51 -0.19 -11.65
C CYS A 164 17.29 0.26 -10.20
N ALA A 165 17.25 -0.69 -9.26
CA ALA A 165 17.19 -0.42 -7.83
C ALA A 165 18.58 -0.18 -7.22
N VAL A 166 19.58 -0.95 -7.67
CA VAL A 166 20.95 -0.87 -7.16
C VAL A 166 21.93 -0.93 -8.32
N CYS A 167 22.79 0.07 -8.43
CA CYS A 167 23.84 0.13 -9.44
C CYS A 167 25.24 0.30 -8.82
N THR A 168 26.27 -0.18 -9.51
CA THR A 168 27.65 -0.11 -9.02
C THR A 168 28.15 1.35 -8.98
N PRO A 169 28.92 1.75 -7.95
CA PRO A 169 29.41 3.13 -7.83
C PRO A 169 30.34 3.59 -8.96
N THR A 170 31.13 2.67 -9.53
CA THR A 170 32.18 2.99 -10.53
C THR A 170 31.68 2.96 -11.96
N THR A 171 30.94 1.92 -12.35
CA THR A 171 30.50 1.75 -13.75
C THR A 171 29.05 2.20 -13.98
N GLY A 172 28.28 2.37 -12.91
CA GLY A 172 26.83 2.59 -12.99
C GLY A 172 26.06 1.38 -13.53
N LYS A 173 26.70 0.21 -13.67
CA LYS A 173 26.03 -1.03 -14.08
C LYS A 173 25.00 -1.45 -13.04
N CYS A 174 23.81 -1.85 -13.49
CA CYS A 174 22.79 -2.33 -12.59
C CYS A 174 23.13 -3.71 -12.03
N THR A 175 22.92 -3.91 -10.73
CA THR A 175 23.10 -5.19 -10.02
C THR A 175 21.79 -5.73 -9.46
N LYS A 176 20.77 -4.88 -9.30
CA LYS A 176 19.42 -5.29 -8.91
C LYS A 176 18.40 -4.38 -9.60
N CYS A 177 17.43 -4.94 -10.30
CA CYS A 177 16.30 -4.20 -10.85
C CYS A 177 15.30 -3.82 -9.76
N ILE A 178 14.47 -2.81 -10.04
CA ILE A 178 13.33 -2.47 -9.18
C ILE A 178 12.36 -3.64 -9.14
N ASP A 179 11.85 -3.95 -7.95
CA ASP A 179 10.89 -5.01 -7.77
C ASP A 179 9.52 -4.53 -8.34
N GLY A 180 8.98 -5.25 -9.33
CA GLY A 180 7.69 -4.93 -9.99
C GLY A 180 6.45 -5.08 -9.11
N SER A 181 6.63 -5.19 -7.79
CA SER A 181 5.60 -5.09 -6.76
C SER A 181 5.44 -3.67 -6.22
N ASP A 182 6.27 -2.71 -6.66
CA ASP A 182 5.96 -1.29 -6.45
C ASP A 182 4.63 -0.98 -7.14
N PHE A 183 3.63 -0.51 -6.37
CA PHE A 183 2.31 -0.12 -6.88
C PHE A 183 2.39 0.87 -8.06
N ARG A 184 3.52 1.56 -8.22
CA ARG A 184 3.79 2.48 -9.35
C ARG A 184 4.07 1.76 -10.67
N ILE A 185 4.57 0.53 -10.63
CA ILE A 185 4.90 -0.27 -11.82
C ILE A 185 4.15 -1.59 -11.69
N PRO A 186 2.96 -1.72 -12.30
CA PRO A 186 2.14 -2.92 -12.14
C PRO A 186 2.69 -4.15 -12.87
N VAL A 187 3.88 -4.05 -13.48
CA VAL A 187 4.51 -5.06 -14.32
C VAL A 187 5.84 -5.49 -13.73
N ASP A 188 6.13 -6.78 -13.82
CA ASP A 188 7.41 -7.33 -13.37
C ASP A 188 8.58 -6.80 -14.23
N ILE A 189 9.75 -6.72 -13.60
CA ILE A 189 11.00 -6.26 -14.20
C ILE A 189 12.03 -7.37 -14.04
N TRP A 190 12.72 -7.70 -15.12
CA TRP A 190 13.79 -8.70 -15.10
C TRP A 190 15.11 -8.10 -15.57
N GLN A 191 16.21 -8.75 -15.22
CA GLN A 191 17.54 -8.33 -15.64
C GLN A 191 18.05 -9.22 -16.78
N ASP A 192 18.44 -8.62 -17.90
CA ASP A 192 19.04 -9.37 -19.00
C ASP A 192 20.49 -9.80 -18.70
N SER A 193 21.04 -10.68 -19.54
CA SER A 193 22.40 -11.21 -19.37
C SER A 193 23.51 -10.15 -19.42
N LYS A 194 23.21 -8.94 -19.92
CA LYS A 194 24.13 -7.80 -19.94
C LYS A 194 24.02 -6.96 -18.66
N GLY A 195 23.07 -7.28 -17.78
CA GLY A 195 22.79 -6.56 -16.55
C GLY A 195 21.85 -5.37 -16.74
N VAL A 196 21.11 -5.30 -17.85
CA VAL A 196 20.14 -4.22 -18.12
C VAL A 196 18.75 -4.63 -17.66
N CYS A 197 18.05 -3.74 -16.96
CA CYS A 197 16.71 -4.00 -16.47
C CYS A 197 15.68 -3.76 -17.57
N ARG A 198 14.73 -4.69 -17.73
CA ARG A 198 13.70 -4.63 -18.76
C ARG A 198 12.35 -4.96 -18.18
N SER A 199 11.34 -4.23 -18.61
CA SER A 199 9.95 -4.57 -18.32
C SER A 199 9.56 -5.86 -19.05
N CYS A 200 8.86 -6.74 -18.33
CA CYS A 200 8.26 -7.93 -18.91
C CYS A 200 7.25 -7.58 -20.01
N SER A 201 6.63 -6.39 -19.98
CA SER A 201 5.68 -5.96 -21.02
C SER A 201 6.35 -5.62 -22.36
N VAL A 202 7.65 -5.31 -22.35
CA VAL A 202 8.42 -5.08 -23.58
C VAL A 202 8.90 -6.41 -24.17
N THR A 203 9.25 -7.37 -23.32
CA THR A 203 9.93 -8.61 -23.72
C THR A 203 8.97 -9.79 -23.90
N GLY A 204 7.98 -9.93 -23.01
CA GLY A 204 6.88 -10.88 -23.09
C GLY A 204 5.63 -10.33 -23.81
N GLY A 205 5.66 -9.06 -24.23
CA GLY A 205 4.55 -8.36 -24.88
C GLY A 205 3.64 -7.61 -23.90
N PRO A 206 2.81 -6.67 -24.38
CA PRO A 206 2.10 -5.70 -23.54
C PRO A 206 1.14 -6.35 -22.52
N SER A 207 0.63 -7.54 -22.85
CA SER A 207 -0.28 -8.31 -22.00
C SER A 207 0.43 -9.18 -20.94
N CYS A 208 1.76 -9.12 -20.88
CA CYS A 208 2.55 -9.84 -19.88
C CYS A 208 2.65 -9.06 -18.56
N LYS A 209 2.30 -9.74 -17.47
CA LYS A 209 2.37 -9.21 -16.10
C LYS A 209 3.64 -9.65 -15.39
N VAL A 210 3.96 -10.94 -15.44
CA VAL A 210 5.15 -11.53 -14.79
C VAL A 210 5.92 -12.33 -15.83
N CYS A 211 7.25 -12.18 -15.84
CA CYS A 211 8.11 -12.96 -16.71
C CYS A 211 9.11 -13.82 -15.93
N ASN A 212 9.71 -14.78 -16.60
CA ASN A 212 10.78 -15.58 -16.05
C ASN A 212 12.06 -14.74 -16.01
N HIS A 213 12.64 -14.55 -14.82
CA HIS A 213 13.80 -13.68 -14.62
C HIS A 213 15.09 -14.17 -15.28
N SER A 214 15.16 -15.42 -15.72
CA SER A 214 16.31 -15.96 -16.47
C SER A 214 16.18 -15.81 -17.98
N THR A 215 14.97 -15.66 -18.50
CA THR A 215 14.71 -15.70 -19.96
C THR A 215 13.93 -14.51 -20.50
N GLY A 216 13.33 -13.68 -19.63
CA GLY A 216 12.44 -12.59 -20.02
C GLY A 216 11.11 -13.03 -20.64
N LYS A 217 10.88 -14.34 -20.76
CA LYS A 217 9.66 -14.89 -21.37
C LYS A 217 8.48 -14.79 -20.41
N CYS A 218 7.30 -14.49 -20.93
CA CYS A 218 6.14 -14.33 -20.09
C CYS A 218 5.75 -15.62 -19.39
N ARG A 219 5.41 -15.53 -18.09
CA ARG A 219 4.92 -16.64 -17.27
C ARG A 219 3.56 -16.36 -16.62
N GLN A 220 3.13 -15.11 -16.58
CA GLN A 220 1.81 -14.73 -16.11
C GLN A 220 1.30 -13.53 -16.91
N CYS A 221 0.08 -13.63 -17.36
CA CYS A 221 -0.58 -12.60 -18.13
C CYS A 221 -1.45 -11.71 -17.24
N TRP A 222 -1.85 -10.56 -17.77
CA TRP A 222 -2.94 -9.75 -17.22
C TRP A 222 -4.27 -10.51 -17.25
N ASP A 223 -5.23 -10.07 -16.44
CA ASP A 223 -6.60 -10.59 -16.49
C ASP A 223 -7.16 -10.46 -17.93
N ASN A 224 -8.02 -11.39 -18.33
CA ASN A 224 -8.50 -11.64 -19.71
C ASN A 224 -7.47 -12.22 -20.69
N PHE A 225 -6.24 -12.47 -20.25
CA PHE A 225 -5.20 -13.08 -21.07
C PHE A 225 -4.70 -14.40 -20.47
N GLY A 226 -4.40 -15.35 -21.35
CA GLY A 226 -3.76 -16.62 -21.03
C GLY A 226 -2.47 -16.82 -21.84
N LEU A 227 -1.57 -17.67 -21.36
CA LEU A 227 -0.36 -18.02 -22.11
C LEU A 227 -0.71 -18.91 -23.30
N SER A 228 -0.30 -18.48 -24.49
CA SER A 228 -0.25 -19.28 -25.70
C SER A 228 1.22 -19.49 -26.04
N GLY A 229 1.85 -20.49 -25.43
CA GLY A 229 3.30 -20.69 -25.48
C GLY A 229 4.02 -19.69 -24.60
N VAL A 230 4.70 -18.69 -25.20
CA VAL A 230 5.49 -17.66 -24.47
C VAL A 230 4.89 -16.26 -24.57
N LYS A 231 3.75 -16.11 -25.26
CA LYS A 231 3.04 -14.84 -25.45
C LYS A 231 1.66 -14.93 -24.82
N CYS A 232 1.24 -13.84 -24.21
CA CYS A 232 -0.11 -13.68 -23.71
C CYS A 232 -1.06 -13.38 -24.86
N LYS A 233 -2.13 -14.17 -24.96
CA LYS A 233 -3.25 -13.94 -25.89
C LYS A 233 -4.54 -13.89 -25.09
N THR A 234 -5.59 -13.33 -25.67
CA THR A 234 -6.89 -13.27 -25.02
C THR A 234 -7.38 -14.69 -24.69
N CYS A 235 -8.10 -14.81 -23.57
CA CYS A 235 -8.85 -16.01 -23.27
C CYS A 235 -9.74 -16.40 -24.45
N LYS A 236 -9.86 -17.71 -24.73
CA LYS A 236 -10.67 -18.20 -25.85
C LYS A 236 -12.15 -17.90 -25.63
N ASP A 237 -12.58 -17.99 -24.37
CA ASP A 237 -13.92 -17.58 -23.94
C ASP A 237 -13.93 -16.07 -23.68
N SER A 238 -14.76 -15.34 -24.43
CA SER A 238 -14.90 -13.89 -24.32
C SER A 238 -15.53 -13.43 -23.00
N HIS A 239 -16.22 -14.32 -22.30
CA HIS A 239 -16.84 -14.05 -20.99
C HIS A 239 -15.93 -14.45 -19.82
N CYS A 240 -14.71 -14.89 -20.11
CA CYS A 240 -13.73 -15.23 -19.10
C CYS A 240 -12.92 -14.02 -18.63
N PHE A 241 -13.05 -13.70 -17.34
CA PHE A 241 -12.26 -12.68 -16.67
C PHE A 241 -10.83 -13.15 -16.36
N GLN A 242 -10.66 -14.39 -15.93
CA GLN A 242 -9.35 -14.95 -15.59
C GLN A 242 -9.22 -16.37 -16.12
N CYS A 243 -8.25 -16.56 -17.02
CA CYS A 243 -7.86 -17.87 -17.50
C CYS A 243 -7.02 -18.64 -16.46
N ASN A 244 -7.03 -19.96 -16.53
CA ASN A 244 -6.21 -20.84 -15.70
C ASN A 244 -4.78 -21.00 -16.26
N GLY A 245 -4.09 -19.89 -16.49
CA GLY A 245 -2.71 -19.87 -16.98
C GLY A 245 -2.55 -20.04 -18.50
N ASP A 246 -3.40 -20.82 -19.18
CA ASP A 246 -3.47 -20.93 -20.66
C ASP A 246 -4.68 -20.19 -21.24
N THR A 247 -4.92 -20.22 -22.56
CA THR A 247 -6.10 -19.54 -23.16
C THR A 247 -7.36 -20.40 -23.20
N ALA A 248 -7.30 -21.68 -22.80
CA ALA A 248 -8.35 -22.66 -23.07
C ALA A 248 -9.34 -22.80 -21.91
N ILE A 249 -8.86 -22.70 -20.67
CA ILE A 249 -9.68 -22.95 -19.49
C ILE A 249 -9.88 -21.65 -18.72
N CYS A 250 -11.15 -21.30 -18.47
CA CYS A 250 -11.50 -20.22 -17.58
C CYS A 250 -11.49 -20.66 -16.11
N LYS A 251 -11.01 -19.78 -15.24
CA LYS A 251 -11.03 -19.91 -13.77
C LYS A 251 -11.99 -18.93 -13.10
N GLN A 252 -12.24 -17.79 -13.73
CA GLN A 252 -13.16 -16.78 -13.23
C GLN A 252 -13.88 -16.09 -14.39
N CYS A 253 -15.19 -16.01 -14.33
CA CYS A 253 -16.01 -15.36 -15.35
C CYS A 253 -16.24 -13.89 -15.02
N PHE A 254 -16.60 -13.10 -16.04
CA PHE A 254 -17.18 -11.78 -15.82
C PHE A 254 -18.51 -11.89 -15.07
N ASN A 255 -18.91 -10.80 -14.43
CA ASN A 255 -20.20 -10.70 -13.75
C ASN A 255 -21.35 -11.02 -14.72
N GLY A 256 -22.30 -11.85 -14.28
CA GLY A 256 -23.42 -12.32 -15.11
C GLY A 256 -23.23 -13.71 -15.71
N PHE A 257 -22.02 -14.28 -15.63
CA PHE A 257 -21.73 -15.61 -16.17
C PHE A 257 -21.32 -16.58 -15.06
N ARG A 258 -21.72 -17.85 -15.20
CA ARG A 258 -21.38 -18.95 -14.31
C ARG A 258 -20.25 -19.79 -14.89
N LEU A 259 -19.28 -20.13 -14.03
CA LEU A 259 -18.20 -21.03 -14.38
C LEU A 259 -18.69 -22.48 -14.37
N ILE A 260 -18.75 -23.11 -15.55
CA ILE A 260 -19.17 -24.51 -15.73
C ILE A 260 -18.09 -25.24 -16.50
N LYS A 261 -17.41 -26.21 -15.85
CA LYS A 261 -16.35 -27.03 -16.45
C LYS A 261 -15.25 -26.22 -17.18
N GLY A 262 -14.91 -25.04 -16.67
CA GLY A 262 -13.87 -24.18 -17.25
C GLY A 262 -14.35 -23.26 -18.37
N ALA A 263 -15.66 -23.13 -18.61
CA ALA A 263 -16.25 -22.17 -19.53
C ALA A 263 -17.25 -21.26 -18.80
N CYS A 264 -17.51 -20.08 -19.35
CA CYS A 264 -18.41 -19.07 -18.81
C CYS A 264 -19.69 -19.03 -19.62
N LEU A 265 -20.79 -19.44 -18.98
CA LEU A 265 -22.11 -19.55 -19.57
C LEU A 265 -23.09 -18.66 -18.81
N GLU A 266 -24.13 -18.16 -19.49
CA GLU A 266 -25.20 -17.36 -18.86
C GLU A 266 -26.03 -18.18 -17.85
#